data_AF-A0A4S4KLM8-F1
#
_entry.id   AF-A0A4S4KLM8-F1
#
_cell.length_a   1.000
_cell.length_b   1.000
_cell.length_c   1.000
_cell.angle_alpha   90.00
_cell.angle_beta   90.00
_cell.angle_gamma   90.00
#
_symmetry.space_group_name_H-M   'P 1'
#
loop_
_entity.id
_entity.type
_entity.pdbx_description
1 polymer ?
#
loop_
_entity_poly.entity_id
_entity_poly.type
_entity_poly.pdbx_seq_one_letter_code
_entity_poly.pdbx_strand_id
1 'polypeptide(L)'
;MKVPNECIMTDGCGYASADVFKALQSQFCWNTYPTAVQVRINGAKGLLVLDPERSSVTLDEKPQISIRPSQTKISYPAGAVYDRARYTIDVLRSSRMSTPARLSEETIINLAENGVHIQIFLDLLKLSLESRVDRLTTWEGPQGLFQLWREVAKEGSIVSARLAREEAGSARAKGYVYEDRYADEGYEDEDDLFAAASSEHSTAWWEDPLTRHPCKVPTDIQRAVAVHHTALRNYVDVIVVSTKGHIVNGESLARHIASMTGGGDYDGDLMQVFWHPGFVANFRSADKRFADEPASLASCLHKVNESVQSFRERVPRTTPYKEQILEMQSYLLGSLKNASLVGTYNKFWEWSIFKNGYDHDETLRLAYLFCAILDGSKTGVTVDPDQLRRDRLPTFIMEELQAEVQKEYGMQLRRIEERLPQTYRSLDHDLAKPWLTFFEKAKRRAAKKQMEMQYIVHQIEEHVRIVYDAWQTTIKDQARGSLRFTELPIVERQDRLRKISRMFDSGPVDDESDGLYDEKQLRQIKASYAYYYDNQQEGSRSSKGWTRFPWDCAARTLCEIKAEAVSGGQTKTVTQDFYSRFVIHGAFTSSDRI
;
A
#
# COMPACT_ATOMS: atom_id res chain seq x y z
N MET A 1 -18.32 -33.74 -17.75
CA MET A 1 -17.15 -32.86 -17.88
C MET A 1 -17.39 -31.64 -16.99
N LYS A 2 -16.43 -31.20 -16.17
CA LYS A 2 -16.59 -29.99 -15.35
C LYS A 2 -16.67 -28.79 -16.31
N VAL A 3 -17.62 -27.88 -16.09
CA VAL A 3 -17.70 -26.63 -16.87
C VAL A 3 -16.40 -25.85 -16.64
N PRO A 4 -15.72 -25.37 -17.70
CA PRO A 4 -14.54 -24.52 -17.56
C PRO A 4 -14.85 -23.27 -16.73
N ASN A 5 -13.89 -22.79 -15.94
CA ASN A 5 -14.12 -21.71 -14.99
C ASN A 5 -14.54 -20.41 -15.72
N GLU A 6 -13.94 -20.14 -16.86
CA GLU A 6 -14.24 -19.01 -17.73
C GLU A 6 -15.70 -19.00 -18.24
N CYS A 7 -16.37 -20.15 -18.22
CA CYS A 7 -17.79 -20.28 -18.58
C CYS A 7 -18.74 -20.15 -17.36
N ILE A 8 -18.19 -20.06 -16.13
CA ILE A 8 -18.97 -19.86 -14.90
C ILE A 8 -19.17 -18.36 -14.69
N MET A 9 -20.29 -17.84 -15.19
CA MET A 9 -20.58 -16.39 -15.24
C MET A 9 -20.62 -15.65 -13.89
N THR A 10 -20.56 -16.39 -12.78
CA THR A 10 -20.53 -15.87 -11.40
C THR A 10 -19.44 -16.57 -10.57
N ASP A 11 -18.30 -16.93 -11.18
CA ASP A 11 -17.20 -17.61 -10.48
C ASP A 11 -16.74 -16.77 -9.27
N GLY A 12 -16.83 -17.32 -8.06
CA GLY A 12 -16.44 -16.61 -6.84
C GLY A 12 -17.47 -15.63 -6.24
N CYS A 13 -18.63 -15.37 -6.86
CA CYS A 13 -19.57 -14.34 -6.38
C CYS A 13 -20.94 -14.88 -5.95
N GLY A 14 -21.30 -14.66 -4.68
CA GLY A 14 -22.57 -15.05 -4.06
C GLY A 14 -23.41 -13.84 -3.63
N TYR A 15 -24.52 -14.09 -2.92
CA TYR A 15 -25.43 -13.04 -2.44
C TYR A 15 -25.47 -12.97 -0.91
N ALA A 16 -25.80 -11.79 -0.39
CA ALA A 16 -26.14 -11.59 1.01
C ALA A 16 -27.32 -10.62 1.16
N SER A 17 -28.17 -10.84 2.16
CA SER A 17 -29.30 -9.93 2.45
C SER A 17 -28.81 -8.59 2.98
N ALA A 18 -29.65 -7.56 2.86
CA ALA A 18 -29.36 -6.23 3.36
C ALA A 18 -29.01 -6.19 4.87
N ASP A 19 -29.59 -7.10 5.66
CA ASP A 19 -29.33 -7.22 7.10
C ASP A 19 -27.89 -7.65 7.39
N VAL A 20 -27.29 -8.49 6.54
CA VAL A 20 -25.88 -8.87 6.65
C VAL A 20 -25.01 -7.62 6.49
N PHE A 21 -25.20 -6.85 5.42
CA PHE A 21 -24.43 -5.62 5.19
C PHE A 21 -24.66 -4.58 6.28
N LYS A 22 -25.88 -4.48 6.82
CA LYS A 22 -26.18 -3.57 7.94
C LYS A 22 -25.43 -3.97 9.22
N ALA A 23 -25.41 -5.26 9.53
CA ALA A 23 -24.64 -5.80 10.65
C ALA A 23 -23.13 -5.54 10.48
N LEU A 24 -22.60 -5.77 9.28
CA LEU A 24 -21.18 -5.51 8.97
C LEU A 24 -20.83 -4.01 9.06
N GLN A 25 -21.67 -3.14 8.51
CA GLN A 25 -21.50 -1.68 8.64
C GLN A 25 -21.36 -1.26 10.10
N SER A 26 -22.23 -1.80 10.96
CA SER A 26 -22.26 -1.48 12.39
C SER A 26 -21.05 -2.05 13.11
N GLN A 27 -20.63 -3.27 12.76
CA GLN A 27 -19.48 -3.96 13.36
C GLN A 27 -18.13 -3.31 13.01
N PHE A 28 -17.97 -2.84 11.77
CA PHE A 28 -16.72 -2.23 11.29
C PHE A 28 -16.73 -0.70 11.35
N CYS A 29 -17.85 -0.09 11.77
CA CYS A 29 -18.06 1.35 11.80
C CYS A 29 -17.82 2.02 10.44
N TRP A 30 -18.28 1.39 9.35
CA TRP A 30 -18.15 1.97 8.01
C TRP A 30 -19.08 3.18 7.84
N ASN A 31 -18.54 4.25 7.26
CA ASN A 31 -19.27 5.49 7.02
C ASN A 31 -20.45 5.29 6.06
N THR A 32 -20.25 4.46 5.04
CA THR A 32 -21.24 4.15 4.01
C THR A 32 -21.77 2.72 4.15
N TYR A 33 -22.93 2.47 3.55
CA TYR A 33 -23.52 1.15 3.46
C TYR A 33 -22.91 0.40 2.27
N PRO A 34 -22.06 -0.63 2.48
CA PRO A 34 -21.41 -1.31 1.36
C PRO A 34 -22.39 -2.24 0.65
N THR A 35 -22.14 -2.47 -0.64
CA THR A 35 -22.99 -3.33 -1.48
C THR A 35 -22.28 -4.60 -1.93
N ALA A 36 -20.98 -4.71 -1.61
CA ALA A 36 -20.23 -5.95 -1.72
C ALA A 36 -19.18 -6.08 -0.61
N VAL A 37 -18.88 -7.33 -0.21
CA VAL A 37 -17.81 -7.65 0.75
C VAL A 37 -17.09 -8.92 0.31
N GLN A 38 -15.75 -8.89 0.36
CA GLN A 38 -14.93 -10.08 0.17
C GLN A 38 -14.85 -10.84 1.49
N VAL A 39 -15.17 -12.13 1.48
CA VAL A 39 -15.33 -12.93 2.71
C VAL A 39 -14.71 -14.32 2.61
N ARG A 40 -14.50 -14.91 3.79
CA ARG A 40 -14.36 -16.35 4.00
C ARG A 40 -15.44 -16.82 4.98
N ILE A 41 -16.05 -17.97 4.69
CA ILE A 41 -16.99 -18.62 5.60
C ILE A 41 -17.12 -20.09 5.26
N ASN A 42 -17.06 -20.97 6.26
CA ASN A 42 -17.31 -22.41 6.13
C ASN A 42 -16.61 -23.09 4.94
N GLY A 43 -15.31 -22.81 4.73
CA GLY A 43 -14.54 -23.37 3.61
C GLY A 43 -14.83 -22.74 2.24
N ALA A 44 -15.71 -21.74 2.18
CA ALA A 44 -15.95 -20.91 1.01
C ALA A 44 -15.08 -19.64 1.00
N LYS A 45 -14.75 -19.18 -0.20
CA LYS A 45 -14.07 -17.92 -0.51
C LYS A 45 -14.85 -17.20 -1.60
N GLY A 46 -15.00 -15.89 -1.44
CA GLY A 46 -15.23 -15.02 -2.59
C GLY A 46 -15.89 -13.71 -2.22
N LEU A 47 -16.63 -13.15 -3.16
CA LEU A 47 -17.41 -11.93 -2.97
C LEU A 47 -18.85 -12.29 -2.58
N LEU A 48 -19.43 -11.53 -1.66
CA LEU A 48 -20.88 -11.47 -1.44
C LEU A 48 -21.36 -10.09 -1.88
N VAL A 49 -22.38 -10.04 -2.73
CA VAL A 49 -23.03 -8.81 -3.17
C VAL A 49 -24.45 -8.73 -2.65
N LEU A 50 -25.01 -7.51 -2.56
CA LEU A 50 -26.39 -7.30 -2.14
C LEU A 50 -27.35 -8.13 -2.99
N ASP A 51 -28.17 -8.94 -2.33
CA ASP A 51 -29.24 -9.69 -2.98
C ASP A 51 -30.32 -8.72 -3.46
N PRO A 52 -30.63 -8.65 -4.77
CA PRO A 52 -31.65 -7.74 -5.28
C PRO A 52 -33.04 -8.05 -4.70
N GLU A 53 -33.33 -9.32 -4.41
CA GLU A 53 -34.61 -9.77 -3.83
C GLU A 53 -34.71 -9.48 -2.33
N ARG A 54 -33.58 -9.27 -1.66
CA ARG A 54 -33.48 -8.97 -0.21
C ARG A 54 -32.67 -7.70 0.04
N SER A 55 -32.93 -6.70 -0.80
CA SER A 55 -32.21 -5.42 -0.80
C SER A 55 -32.70 -4.43 0.26
N SER A 56 -33.74 -4.79 1.02
CA SER A 56 -34.28 -3.99 2.13
C SER A 56 -34.06 -4.70 3.46
N VAL A 57 -33.67 -3.94 4.49
CA VAL A 57 -33.54 -4.46 5.86
C VAL A 57 -34.95 -4.73 6.41
N THR A 58 -35.17 -5.94 6.92
CA THR A 58 -36.45 -6.33 7.52
C THR A 58 -36.23 -6.79 8.95
N LEU A 59 -37.02 -6.29 9.90
CA LEU A 59 -36.81 -6.56 11.32
C LEU A 59 -37.01 -8.04 11.70
N ASP A 60 -37.76 -8.80 10.88
CA ASP A 60 -38.18 -10.17 11.20
C ASP A 60 -37.40 -11.25 10.42
N GLU A 61 -36.66 -10.90 9.37
CA GLU A 61 -35.82 -11.88 8.65
C GLU A 61 -34.44 -12.02 9.29
N LYS A 62 -33.99 -13.26 9.43
CA LYS A 62 -32.61 -13.54 9.84
C LYS A 62 -31.66 -13.19 8.70
N PRO A 63 -30.47 -12.62 8.98
CA PRO A 63 -29.45 -12.38 7.96
C PRO A 63 -29.13 -13.66 7.17
N GLN A 64 -29.16 -13.58 5.85
CA GLN A 64 -28.93 -14.74 4.97
C GLN A 64 -27.80 -14.48 3.98
N ILE A 65 -27.06 -15.53 3.67
CA ILE A 65 -26.08 -15.55 2.59
C ILE A 65 -26.35 -16.75 1.68
N SER A 66 -26.04 -16.58 0.41
CA SER A 66 -26.15 -17.61 -0.62
C SER A 66 -24.78 -17.86 -1.23
N ILE A 67 -24.20 -19.02 -0.90
CA ILE A 67 -22.89 -19.45 -1.39
C ILE A 67 -23.06 -20.29 -2.66
N ARG A 68 -22.29 -19.99 -3.70
CA ARG A 68 -22.29 -20.75 -4.96
C ARG A 68 -21.25 -21.89 -4.94
N PRO A 69 -21.43 -22.95 -5.75
CA PRO A 69 -20.45 -24.03 -5.85
C PRO A 69 -19.03 -23.56 -6.19
N SER A 70 -18.90 -22.50 -6.99
CA SER A 70 -17.62 -21.88 -7.34
C SER A 70 -16.87 -21.28 -6.14
N GLN A 71 -17.60 -20.86 -5.10
CA GLN A 71 -17.02 -20.27 -3.89
C GLN A 71 -16.48 -21.32 -2.92
N THR A 72 -17.04 -22.54 -2.91
CA THR A 72 -16.64 -23.62 -2.00
C THR A 72 -15.26 -24.17 -2.39
N LYS A 73 -14.26 -23.95 -1.53
CA LYS A 73 -12.88 -24.43 -1.74
C LYS A 73 -12.54 -25.66 -0.88
N ILE A 74 -13.26 -25.86 0.22
CA ILE A 74 -13.12 -27.04 1.10
C ILE A 74 -14.50 -27.68 1.27
N SER A 75 -14.61 -28.95 0.91
CA SER A 75 -15.81 -29.76 1.13
C SER A 75 -15.69 -30.49 2.46
N TYR A 76 -16.70 -30.33 3.32
CA TYR A 76 -16.77 -31.01 4.61
C TYR A 76 -17.78 -32.16 4.57
N PRO A 77 -17.57 -33.24 5.34
CA PRO A 77 -18.54 -34.33 5.48
C PRO A 77 -19.94 -33.85 5.88
N ALA A 78 -20.97 -34.33 5.19
CA ALA A 78 -22.35 -34.03 5.55
C ALA A 78 -22.72 -34.64 6.92
N GLY A 79 -23.50 -33.91 7.73
CA GLY A 79 -24.09 -34.41 8.98
C GLY A 79 -23.17 -34.39 10.21
N ALA A 80 -21.91 -33.95 10.09
CA ALA A 80 -21.05 -33.76 11.24
C ALA A 80 -21.39 -32.46 12.00
N VAL A 81 -21.23 -32.49 13.33
CA VAL A 81 -21.34 -31.29 14.17
C VAL A 81 -20.06 -30.48 14.02
N TYR A 82 -20.21 -29.25 13.53
CA TYR A 82 -19.10 -28.32 13.35
C TYR A 82 -19.15 -27.18 14.35
N ASP A 83 -17.98 -26.66 14.69
CA ASP A 83 -17.83 -25.47 15.54
C ASP A 83 -18.54 -24.26 14.92
N ARG A 84 -19.18 -23.44 15.77
CA ARG A 84 -19.89 -22.22 15.36
C ARG A 84 -18.96 -21.24 14.65
N ALA A 85 -17.67 -21.21 14.98
CA ALA A 85 -16.66 -20.37 14.35
C ALA A 85 -16.58 -20.58 12.83
N ARG A 86 -16.95 -21.76 12.30
CA ARG A 86 -16.99 -21.98 10.84
C ARG A 86 -18.07 -21.16 10.14
N TYR A 87 -19.10 -20.75 10.86
CA TYR A 87 -20.22 -19.95 10.35
C TYR A 87 -20.05 -18.47 10.67
N THR A 88 -18.89 -18.07 11.20
CA THR A 88 -18.49 -16.67 11.28
C THR A 88 -18.11 -16.18 9.88
N ILE A 89 -18.56 -14.98 9.51
CA ILE A 89 -18.15 -14.31 8.28
C ILE A 89 -16.83 -13.60 8.56
N ASP A 90 -15.74 -14.12 8.03
CA ASP A 90 -14.44 -13.44 8.07
C ASP A 90 -14.37 -12.44 6.90
N VAL A 91 -14.49 -11.15 7.20
CA VAL A 91 -14.44 -10.08 6.20
C VAL A 91 -12.99 -9.71 5.88
N LEU A 92 -12.63 -9.75 4.60
CA LEU A 92 -11.34 -9.30 4.10
C LEU A 92 -11.36 -7.81 3.72
N ARG A 93 -12.38 -7.37 2.97
CA ARG A 93 -12.49 -6.01 2.40
C ARG A 93 -13.95 -5.69 2.04
N SER A 94 -14.38 -4.44 2.18
CA SER A 94 -15.65 -3.93 1.63
C SER A 94 -15.48 -3.39 0.19
N SER A 95 -16.59 -3.20 -0.52
CA SER A 95 -16.61 -2.48 -1.80
C SER A 95 -16.02 -1.08 -1.67
N ARG A 96 -15.25 -0.66 -2.67
CA ARG A 96 -14.64 0.66 -2.77
C ARG A 96 -14.31 0.96 -4.23
N MET A 97 -14.37 2.23 -4.60
CA MET A 97 -13.96 2.72 -5.92
C MET A 97 -12.86 3.76 -5.76
N SER A 98 -11.85 3.64 -6.62
CA SER A 98 -10.67 4.48 -6.63
C SER A 98 -10.62 5.33 -7.89
N THR A 99 -10.40 6.63 -7.75
CA THR A 99 -10.18 7.53 -8.89
C THR A 99 -9.14 8.60 -8.52
N PRO A 100 -8.23 8.96 -9.44
CA PRO A 100 -7.99 8.34 -10.75
C PRO A 100 -7.32 6.95 -10.64
N ALA A 101 -7.55 6.08 -11.63
CA ALA A 101 -6.85 4.80 -11.74
C ALA A 101 -5.36 5.01 -12.08
N ARG A 102 -4.46 4.22 -11.46
CA ARG A 102 -3.03 4.21 -11.81
C ARG A 102 -2.75 3.21 -12.92
N LEU A 103 -2.00 3.65 -13.94
CA LEU A 103 -1.56 2.81 -15.04
C LEU A 103 -0.26 2.10 -14.65
N SER A 104 -0.26 0.77 -14.64
CA SER A 104 0.99 -0.01 -14.54
C SER A 104 1.71 -0.06 -15.88
N GLU A 105 2.99 -0.41 -15.86
CA GLU A 105 3.79 -0.64 -17.07
C GLU A 105 3.12 -1.64 -18.02
N GLU A 106 2.63 -2.76 -17.49
CA GLU A 106 1.85 -3.77 -18.20
C GLU A 106 0.63 -3.19 -18.92
N THR A 107 -0.17 -2.38 -18.23
CA THR A 107 -1.35 -1.74 -18.80
C THR A 107 -0.97 -0.73 -19.88
N ILE A 108 0.10 0.06 -19.68
CA ILE A 108 0.60 1.02 -20.67
C ILE A 108 1.04 0.30 -21.94
N ILE A 109 1.83 -0.78 -21.81
CA ILE A 109 2.26 -1.60 -22.95
C ILE A 109 1.04 -2.11 -23.71
N ASN A 110 0.08 -2.74 -23.02
CA ASN A 110 -1.08 -3.30 -23.69
C ASN A 110 -1.92 -2.24 -24.40
N LEU A 111 -2.22 -1.10 -23.75
CA LEU A 111 -2.95 0.00 -24.37
C LEU A 111 -2.22 0.52 -25.63
N ALA A 112 -0.90 0.68 -25.56
CA ALA A 112 -0.10 1.18 -26.67
C ALA A 112 -0.07 0.21 -27.87
N GLU A 113 0.16 -1.07 -27.61
CA GLU A 113 0.15 -2.13 -28.62
C GLU A 113 -1.24 -2.32 -29.24
N ASN A 114 -2.30 -2.04 -28.47
CA ASN A 114 -3.68 -1.99 -28.95
C ASN A 114 -4.09 -0.62 -29.53
N GLY A 115 -3.13 0.23 -29.91
CA GLY A 115 -3.36 1.40 -30.76
C GLY A 115 -3.46 2.75 -30.03
N VAL A 116 -3.38 2.79 -28.70
CA VAL A 116 -3.32 4.07 -27.98
C VAL A 116 -1.99 4.77 -28.28
N HIS A 117 -2.07 5.99 -28.80
CA HIS A 117 -0.86 6.75 -29.14
C HIS A 117 -0.01 7.10 -27.92
N ILE A 118 1.31 6.91 -28.07
CA ILE A 118 2.31 7.22 -27.03
C ILE A 118 2.16 8.64 -26.45
N GLN A 119 1.78 9.60 -27.30
CA GLN A 119 1.61 11.00 -26.92
C GLN A 119 0.59 11.17 -25.78
N ILE A 120 -0.47 10.36 -25.74
CA ILE A 120 -1.49 10.43 -24.69
C ILE A 120 -0.89 10.11 -23.32
N PHE A 121 -0.02 9.10 -23.24
CA PHE A 121 0.67 8.76 -21.99
C PHE A 121 1.67 9.84 -21.58
N LEU A 122 2.39 10.42 -22.55
CA LEU A 122 3.33 11.52 -22.27
C LEU A 122 2.62 12.76 -21.74
N ASP A 123 1.46 13.09 -22.29
CA ASP A 123 0.66 14.24 -21.85
C ASP A 123 0.09 14.02 -20.45
N LEU A 124 -0.46 12.83 -20.18
CA LEU A 124 -0.93 12.45 -18.84
C LEU A 124 0.20 12.42 -17.80
N LEU A 125 1.39 11.92 -18.18
CA LEU A 125 2.56 11.90 -17.31
C LEU A 125 3.02 13.32 -16.96
N LYS A 126 3.12 14.20 -17.96
CA LYS A 126 3.47 15.61 -17.74
C LYS A 126 2.47 16.30 -16.82
N LEU A 127 1.17 16.17 -17.12
CA LEU A 127 0.10 16.75 -16.31
C LEU A 127 0.12 16.22 -14.87
N SER A 128 0.34 14.92 -14.68
CA SER A 128 0.47 14.31 -13.35
C SER A 128 1.69 14.84 -12.59
N LEU A 129 2.86 14.94 -13.24
CA LEU A 129 4.08 15.45 -12.64
C LEU A 129 3.96 16.94 -12.28
N GLU A 130 3.49 17.77 -13.21
CA GLU A 130 3.24 19.20 -13.00
C GLU A 130 2.28 19.39 -11.83
N SER A 131 1.13 18.70 -11.84
CA SER A 131 0.13 18.79 -10.77
C SER A 131 0.69 18.39 -9.40
N ARG A 132 1.53 17.35 -9.32
CA ARG A 132 2.18 16.93 -8.06
C ARG A 132 3.23 17.93 -7.60
N VAL A 133 4.08 18.41 -8.52
CA VAL A 133 5.13 19.39 -8.22
C VAL A 133 4.50 20.71 -7.78
N ASP A 134 3.48 21.20 -8.46
CA ASP A 134 2.79 22.46 -8.13
C ASP A 134 2.20 22.41 -6.72
N ARG A 135 1.50 21.33 -6.37
CA ARG A 135 0.95 21.11 -5.02
C ARG A 135 2.04 21.02 -3.95
N LEU A 136 3.18 20.44 -4.28
CA LEU A 136 4.30 20.34 -3.36
C LEU A 136 5.15 21.62 -3.31
N THR A 137 5.04 22.54 -4.27
CA THR A 137 5.88 23.76 -4.37
C THR A 137 5.15 25.06 -4.08
N THR A 138 3.82 25.04 -4.03
CA THR A 138 2.99 26.21 -3.73
C THR A 138 2.75 26.32 -2.23
N TRP A 139 3.77 26.76 -1.49
CA TRP A 139 3.69 26.95 -0.02
C TRP A 139 3.81 28.42 0.41
N GLU A 140 3.71 29.35 -0.52
CA GLU A 140 3.68 30.79 -0.23
C GLU A 140 2.27 31.24 0.20
N GLY A 141 2.22 32.23 1.10
CA GLY A 141 0.96 32.79 1.61
C GLY A 141 0.46 32.19 2.93
N PRO A 142 -0.67 32.70 3.47
CA PRO A 142 -1.12 32.40 4.83
C PRO A 142 -1.40 30.93 5.13
N GLN A 143 -1.75 30.13 4.11
CA GLN A 143 -2.05 28.70 4.24
C GLN A 143 -1.01 27.79 3.59
N GLY A 144 0.08 28.34 3.03
CA GLY A 144 0.96 27.55 2.17
C GLY A 144 1.70 26.42 2.90
N LEU A 145 2.18 26.64 4.12
CA LEU A 145 2.76 25.56 4.95
C LEU A 145 1.73 24.48 5.31
N PHE A 146 0.47 24.86 5.46
CA PHE A 146 -0.61 23.93 5.76
C PHE A 146 -0.92 23.05 4.54
N GLN A 147 -1.03 23.66 3.36
CA GLN A 147 -1.19 22.93 2.10
C GLN A 147 0.00 21.97 1.90
N LEU A 148 1.24 22.43 2.07
CA LEU A 148 2.42 21.57 1.99
C LEU A 148 2.36 20.39 2.97
N TRP A 149 2.00 20.62 4.24
CA TRP A 149 1.84 19.55 5.21
C TRP A 149 0.81 18.50 4.75
N ARG A 150 -0.35 18.95 4.23
CA ARG A 150 -1.40 18.06 3.74
C ARG A 150 -0.90 17.23 2.56
N GLU A 151 -0.26 17.88 1.58
CA GLU A 151 0.25 17.19 0.40
C GLU A 151 1.37 16.20 0.75
N VAL A 152 2.28 16.55 1.68
CA VAL A 152 3.30 15.60 2.19
C VAL A 152 2.66 14.45 2.96
N ALA A 153 1.65 14.71 3.79
CA ALA A 153 0.94 13.67 4.53
C ALA A 153 0.22 12.70 3.59
N LYS A 154 -0.36 13.23 2.51
CA LYS A 154 -1.07 12.49 1.46
C LYS A 154 -0.11 11.66 0.60
N GLU A 155 0.86 12.30 -0.05
CA GLU A 155 1.86 11.62 -0.90
C GLU A 155 2.69 10.61 -0.10
N GLY A 156 2.99 10.92 1.17
CA GLY A 156 3.73 10.05 2.08
C GLY A 156 2.88 9.02 2.83
N SER A 157 1.58 8.90 2.55
CA SER A 157 0.70 7.89 3.17
C SER A 157 0.66 7.91 4.71
N ILE A 158 0.93 9.07 5.33
CA ILE A 158 1.35 9.14 6.73
C ILE A 158 0.21 8.78 7.69
N VAL A 159 -0.99 9.34 7.49
CA VAL A 159 -2.14 9.18 8.40
C VAL A 159 -2.65 7.75 8.38
N SER A 160 -2.93 7.22 7.21
CA SER A 160 -3.46 5.87 7.06
C SER A 160 -2.45 4.80 7.47
N ALA A 161 -1.15 4.99 7.21
CA ALA A 161 -0.12 4.10 7.74
C ALA A 161 -0.10 4.12 9.28
N ARG A 162 -0.47 5.21 9.95
CA ARG A 162 -0.63 5.27 11.42
C ARG A 162 -1.87 4.48 11.86
N LEU A 163 -3.03 4.74 11.25
CA LEU A 163 -4.28 4.03 11.55
C LEU A 163 -4.14 2.50 11.36
N ALA A 164 -3.51 2.08 10.27
CA ALA A 164 -3.21 0.68 10.00
C ALA A 164 -2.35 0.02 11.07
N ARG A 165 -1.40 0.76 11.67
CA ARG A 165 -0.57 0.24 12.76
C ARG A 165 -1.31 0.15 14.08
N GLU A 166 -2.20 1.11 14.37
CA GLU A 166 -3.04 1.07 15.57
C GLU A 166 -4.04 -0.10 15.52
N GLU A 167 -4.49 -0.47 14.31
CA GLU A 167 -5.51 -1.49 14.11
C GLU A 167 -5.12 -2.61 13.13
N ALA A 168 -3.90 -3.15 13.28
CA ALA A 168 -3.32 -4.09 12.32
C ALA A 168 -4.21 -5.29 11.96
N GLY A 169 -5.00 -5.81 12.91
CA GLY A 169 -5.89 -6.96 12.69
C GLY A 169 -7.14 -6.66 11.85
N SER A 170 -7.60 -5.40 11.81
CA SER A 170 -8.82 -4.98 11.10
C SER A 170 -8.55 -3.95 9.99
N ALA A 171 -7.30 -3.50 9.85
CA ALA A 171 -6.91 -2.40 8.98
C ALA A 171 -7.40 -2.56 7.54
N ARG A 172 -7.31 -3.77 6.95
CA ARG A 172 -7.80 -4.05 5.59
C ARG A 172 -9.32 -3.96 5.49
N ALA A 173 -10.04 -4.49 6.48
CA ALA A 173 -11.50 -4.48 6.51
C ALA A 173 -12.04 -3.05 6.72
N LYS A 174 -11.32 -2.21 7.45
CA LYS A 174 -11.65 -0.79 7.69
C LYS A 174 -11.12 0.15 6.61
N GLY A 175 -10.39 -0.36 5.61
CA GLY A 175 -9.87 0.45 4.51
C GLY A 175 -8.65 1.31 4.87
N TYR A 176 -7.88 0.97 5.92
CA TYR A 176 -6.64 1.70 6.29
C TYR A 176 -5.40 1.20 5.52
N VAL A 177 -5.49 0.04 4.86
CA VAL A 177 -4.37 -0.58 4.13
C VAL A 177 -4.78 -0.82 2.68
N TYR A 178 -3.98 -0.26 1.77
CA TYR A 178 -4.16 -0.29 0.32
C TYR A 178 -3.11 -1.22 -0.31
N GLU A 179 -2.84 -2.36 0.34
CA GLU A 179 -1.91 -3.37 -0.15
C GLU A 179 -2.59 -4.25 -1.20
N ASP A 180 -2.51 -3.87 -2.46
CA ASP A 180 -2.42 -4.85 -3.54
C ASP A 180 -0.97 -4.78 -4.05
N ARG A 181 -0.19 -5.85 -3.82
CA ARG A 181 1.28 -5.95 -3.89
C ARG A 181 1.96 -5.64 -5.24
N TYR A 182 1.29 -4.96 -6.16
CA TYR A 182 1.82 -4.50 -7.44
C TYR A 182 1.51 -3.03 -7.72
N ALA A 183 0.79 -2.34 -6.83
CA ALA A 183 0.63 -0.90 -6.87
C ALA A 183 1.61 -0.28 -5.88
N ASP A 184 2.54 0.52 -6.41
CA ASP A 184 3.38 1.43 -5.67
C ASP A 184 2.55 2.24 -4.65
N GLU A 185 3.15 2.48 -3.48
CA GLU A 185 2.52 3.10 -2.31
C GLU A 185 1.86 4.44 -2.69
N GLY A 186 0.53 4.51 -2.62
CA GLY A 186 -0.16 5.80 -2.72
C GLY A 186 -1.66 5.67 -2.55
N TYR A 187 -2.26 6.62 -1.85
CA TYR A 187 -3.69 6.65 -1.56
C TYR A 187 -4.51 7.22 -2.71
N GLU A 188 -5.80 6.97 -2.59
CA GLU A 188 -6.92 7.60 -3.29
C GLU A 188 -7.33 8.90 -2.60
N ASP A 189 -7.89 9.80 -3.39
CA ASP A 189 -8.40 11.11 -2.99
C ASP A 189 -9.72 10.97 -2.19
N GLU A 190 -9.65 10.92 -0.86
CA GLU A 190 -10.82 11.17 -0.01
C GLU A 190 -10.99 12.66 0.36
N ASP A 191 -10.05 13.53 -0.03
CA ASP A 191 -10.19 14.97 0.16
C ASP A 191 -10.90 15.63 -1.02
N ASP A 192 -12.05 16.25 -0.73
CA ASP A 192 -13.00 17.02 -1.56
C ASP A 192 -12.45 17.97 -2.66
N LEU A 193 -11.13 18.10 -2.85
CA LEU A 193 -10.58 18.95 -3.91
C LEU A 193 -10.69 18.33 -5.31
N PHE A 194 -10.86 17.01 -5.42
CA PHE A 194 -11.23 16.34 -6.68
C PHE A 194 -12.73 16.15 -6.86
N ALA A 195 -13.59 16.71 -5.97
CA ALA A 195 -15.02 16.79 -6.26
C ALA A 195 -15.34 17.64 -7.51
N ALA A 196 -14.36 18.40 -8.02
CA ALA A 196 -14.45 19.03 -9.34
C ALA A 196 -14.13 18.05 -10.49
N ALA A 197 -13.26 17.07 -10.28
CA ALA A 197 -12.97 16.00 -11.25
C ALA A 197 -13.90 14.79 -11.12
N SER A 198 -14.66 14.67 -10.02
CA SER A 198 -15.79 13.73 -9.92
C SER A 198 -16.97 14.10 -10.83
N SER A 199 -16.83 15.18 -11.62
CA SER A 199 -17.67 15.43 -12.79
C SER A 199 -17.32 14.52 -13.98
N GLU A 200 -16.07 14.04 -14.11
CA GLU A 200 -15.66 13.12 -15.17
C GLU A 200 -15.92 11.67 -14.74
N HIS A 201 -17.00 11.14 -15.29
CA HIS A 201 -17.38 9.74 -15.18
C HIS A 201 -17.39 9.13 -16.58
N SER A 202 -17.33 7.80 -16.62
CA SER A 202 -17.69 7.05 -17.82
C SER A 202 -19.01 7.58 -18.39
N THR A 203 -18.99 7.96 -19.66
CA THR A 203 -20.20 8.47 -20.32
C THR A 203 -21.12 7.28 -20.61
N ALA A 204 -22.37 7.36 -20.18
CA ALA A 204 -23.33 6.31 -20.47
C ALA A 204 -23.41 6.05 -21.99
N TRP A 205 -23.40 4.77 -22.37
CA TRP A 205 -23.37 4.24 -23.73
C TRP A 205 -22.05 4.43 -24.49
N TRP A 206 -20.97 4.78 -23.77
CA TRP A 206 -19.63 4.87 -24.32
C TRP A 206 -18.84 3.56 -24.12
N GLU A 207 -17.87 3.31 -24.98
CA GLU A 207 -17.07 2.08 -25.01
C GLU A 207 -15.74 2.24 -24.26
N ASP A 208 -15.72 1.98 -22.96
CA ASP A 208 -14.52 2.18 -22.16
C ASP A 208 -13.63 0.92 -22.11
N PRO A 209 -12.31 1.05 -22.30
CA PRO A 209 -11.36 0.00 -21.99
C PRO A 209 -11.33 -0.33 -20.50
N LEU A 210 -11.25 -1.62 -20.17
CA LEU A 210 -11.12 -2.11 -18.81
C LEU A 210 -10.13 -3.27 -18.73
N THR A 211 -9.53 -3.46 -17.56
CA THR A 211 -8.51 -4.48 -17.33
C THR A 211 -8.43 -4.91 -15.87
N ARG A 212 -7.57 -5.88 -15.60
CA ARG A 212 -7.17 -6.38 -14.29
C ARG A 212 -5.66 -6.66 -14.31
N HIS A 213 -5.03 -6.66 -13.15
CA HIS A 213 -3.65 -7.15 -13.02
C HIS A 213 -3.59 -8.66 -12.74
N PRO A 214 -2.63 -9.38 -13.34
CA PRO A 214 -1.65 -8.91 -14.32
C PRO A 214 -2.26 -8.71 -15.72
N CYS A 215 -1.69 -7.80 -16.51
CA CYS A 215 -2.11 -7.48 -17.88
C CYS A 215 -0.98 -7.83 -18.87
N LYS A 216 -1.05 -9.01 -19.48
CA LYS A 216 0.07 -9.66 -20.18
C LYS A 216 -0.16 -9.93 -21.65
N VAL A 217 -1.35 -10.39 -22.03
CA VAL A 217 -1.67 -10.74 -23.42
C VAL A 217 -2.51 -9.63 -24.07
N PRO A 218 -2.52 -9.51 -25.41
CA PRO A 218 -3.27 -8.47 -26.11
C PRO A 218 -4.73 -8.33 -25.69
N THR A 219 -5.41 -9.44 -25.35
CA THR A 219 -6.81 -9.44 -24.90
C THR A 219 -7.00 -9.01 -23.44
N ASP A 220 -5.95 -8.80 -22.63
CA ASP A 220 -6.15 -8.52 -21.20
C ASP A 220 -6.80 -7.17 -20.92
N ILE A 221 -6.79 -6.26 -21.89
CA ILE A 221 -7.68 -5.10 -21.90
C ILE A 221 -8.87 -5.39 -22.80
N GLN A 222 -10.07 -5.27 -22.23
CA GLN A 222 -11.32 -5.50 -22.92
C GLN A 222 -12.07 -4.19 -23.06
N ARG A 223 -12.81 -4.04 -24.16
CA ARG A 223 -13.71 -2.91 -24.35
C ARG A 223 -15.10 -3.29 -23.89
N ALA A 224 -15.73 -2.43 -23.09
CA ALA A 224 -17.10 -2.64 -22.62
C ALA A 224 -17.93 -1.37 -22.73
N VAL A 225 -19.21 -1.53 -23.06
CA VAL A 225 -20.16 -0.41 -23.07
C VAL A 225 -20.60 -0.12 -21.64
N ALA A 226 -20.34 1.08 -21.15
CA ALA A 226 -20.86 1.52 -19.87
C ALA A 226 -22.36 1.80 -19.99
N VAL A 227 -23.19 1.12 -19.21
CA VAL A 227 -24.65 1.27 -19.28
C VAL A 227 -25.20 1.62 -17.91
N HIS A 228 -25.91 2.76 -17.84
CA HIS A 228 -26.68 3.09 -16.64
C HIS A 228 -27.98 2.28 -16.62
N HIS A 229 -28.11 1.37 -15.66
CA HIS A 229 -29.31 0.57 -15.46
C HIS A 229 -29.97 0.91 -14.12
N THR A 230 -31.15 1.55 -14.15
CA THR A 230 -31.83 2.08 -12.94
C THR A 230 -32.11 1.02 -11.87
N ALA A 231 -32.31 -0.25 -12.26
CA ALA A 231 -32.49 -1.34 -11.28
C ALA A 231 -31.22 -1.66 -10.48
N LEU A 232 -30.04 -1.25 -10.97
CA LEU A 232 -28.74 -1.46 -10.32
C LEU A 232 -28.23 -0.22 -9.58
N ARG A 233 -29.00 0.87 -9.51
CA ARG A 233 -28.61 2.15 -8.87
C ARG A 233 -28.15 2.02 -7.41
N ASN A 234 -28.57 0.96 -6.73
CA ASN A 234 -28.23 0.68 -5.35
C ASN A 234 -26.90 -0.07 -5.19
N TYR A 235 -26.25 -0.52 -6.26
CA TYR A 235 -24.92 -1.10 -6.23
C TYR A 235 -23.91 0.02 -6.45
N VAL A 236 -23.18 0.37 -5.40
CA VAL A 236 -22.21 1.47 -5.40
C VAL A 236 -20.82 0.91 -5.14
N ASP A 237 -19.79 1.62 -5.61
CA ASP A 237 -18.39 1.24 -5.41
C ASP A 237 -18.03 -0.16 -5.96
N VAL A 238 -18.76 -0.61 -6.98
CA VAL A 238 -18.55 -1.88 -7.68
C VAL A 238 -18.83 -1.72 -9.17
N ILE A 239 -18.18 -2.56 -9.98
CA ILE A 239 -18.48 -2.70 -11.41
C ILE A 239 -19.40 -3.91 -11.58
N VAL A 240 -20.60 -3.70 -12.11
CA VAL A 240 -21.54 -4.78 -12.41
C VAL A 240 -21.40 -5.17 -13.88
N VAL A 241 -21.07 -6.43 -14.14
CA VAL A 241 -20.87 -6.96 -15.49
C VAL A 241 -21.96 -7.96 -15.88
N SER A 242 -22.14 -8.14 -17.20
CA SER A 242 -23.15 -9.05 -17.75
C SER A 242 -22.84 -10.52 -17.42
N THR A 243 -23.88 -11.28 -17.07
CA THR A 243 -23.84 -12.73 -16.92
C THR A 243 -24.32 -13.49 -18.17
N LYS A 244 -24.57 -12.78 -19.28
CA LYS A 244 -25.07 -13.36 -20.54
C LYS A 244 -23.97 -13.75 -21.54
N GLY A 245 -22.71 -13.71 -21.14
CA GLY A 245 -21.53 -13.84 -22.01
C GLY A 245 -20.88 -12.50 -22.29
N HIS A 246 -19.70 -12.53 -22.91
CA HIS A 246 -18.92 -11.36 -23.29
C HIS A 246 -18.86 -11.24 -24.81
N ILE A 247 -18.90 -10.01 -25.34
CA ILE A 247 -18.85 -9.76 -26.79
C ILE A 247 -17.51 -9.13 -27.13
N VAL A 248 -16.81 -9.72 -28.10
CA VAL A 248 -15.53 -9.20 -28.62
C VAL A 248 -15.62 -9.13 -30.14
N ASN A 249 -15.34 -7.96 -30.71
CA ASN A 249 -15.37 -7.74 -32.17
C ASN A 249 -16.69 -8.20 -32.84
N GLY A 250 -17.82 -8.02 -32.14
CA GLY A 250 -19.15 -8.40 -32.62
C GLY A 250 -19.53 -9.87 -32.40
N GLU A 251 -18.64 -10.69 -31.85
CA GLU A 251 -18.88 -12.11 -31.60
C GLU A 251 -19.18 -12.38 -30.13
N SER A 252 -20.26 -13.13 -29.86
CA SER A 252 -20.61 -13.57 -28.52
C SER A 252 -19.74 -14.75 -28.08
N LEU A 253 -19.04 -14.59 -26.97
CA LEU A 253 -18.25 -15.64 -26.34
C LEU A 253 -19.04 -16.25 -25.18
N ALA A 254 -19.00 -17.58 -25.07
CA ALA A 254 -19.57 -18.32 -23.94
C ALA A 254 -18.67 -18.23 -22.68
N ARG A 255 -18.13 -17.04 -22.39
CA ARG A 255 -17.26 -16.78 -21.25
C ARG A 255 -17.53 -15.42 -20.62
N HIS A 256 -17.12 -15.26 -19.36
CA HIS A 256 -17.29 -14.01 -18.62
C HIS A 256 -16.11 -13.06 -18.83
N ILE A 257 -16.37 -11.75 -18.74
CA ILE A 257 -15.39 -10.70 -19.06
C ILE A 257 -14.15 -10.74 -18.15
N ALA A 258 -14.29 -11.09 -16.87
CA ALA A 258 -13.14 -11.18 -15.96
C ALA A 258 -12.10 -12.23 -16.41
N SER A 259 -12.56 -13.33 -17.03
CA SER A 259 -11.66 -14.36 -17.57
C SER A 259 -10.84 -13.88 -18.77
N MET A 260 -11.28 -12.79 -19.42
CA MET A 260 -10.56 -12.16 -20.53
C MET A 260 -9.52 -11.14 -20.06
N THR A 261 -9.48 -10.81 -18.76
CA THR A 261 -8.57 -9.81 -18.19
C THR A 261 -7.59 -10.50 -17.24
N GLY A 262 -6.53 -11.08 -17.80
CA GLY A 262 -5.50 -11.82 -17.07
C GLY A 262 -6.01 -13.12 -16.42
N GLY A 263 -7.11 -13.70 -16.92
CA GLY A 263 -7.71 -14.92 -16.36
C GLY A 263 -8.43 -14.74 -15.01
N GLY A 264 -8.93 -13.54 -14.72
CA GLY A 264 -9.58 -13.21 -13.44
C GLY A 264 -10.94 -13.86 -13.20
N ASP A 265 -11.45 -13.69 -11.99
CA ASP A 265 -12.77 -14.15 -11.53
C ASP A 265 -13.50 -13.07 -10.69
N TYR A 266 -14.55 -13.43 -9.95
CA TYR A 266 -15.31 -12.51 -9.09
C TYR A 266 -15.14 -12.86 -7.59
N ASP A 267 -14.00 -13.44 -7.20
CA ASP A 267 -13.72 -13.83 -5.80
C ASP A 267 -13.07 -12.71 -4.96
N GLY A 268 -12.92 -11.54 -5.58
CA GLY A 268 -12.40 -10.30 -5.01
C GLY A 268 -11.42 -9.54 -5.92
N ASP A 269 -11.33 -9.92 -7.19
CA ASP A 269 -10.58 -9.19 -8.20
C ASP A 269 -11.12 -7.76 -8.38
N LEU A 270 -10.19 -6.83 -8.61
CA LEU A 270 -10.50 -5.43 -8.90
C LEU A 270 -10.27 -5.16 -10.39
N MET A 271 -11.20 -4.44 -11.01
CA MET A 271 -11.05 -3.98 -12.38
C MET A 271 -10.71 -2.49 -12.42
N GLN A 272 -9.88 -2.11 -13.38
CA GLN A 272 -9.64 -0.72 -13.75
C GLN A 272 -10.43 -0.41 -15.01
N VAL A 273 -11.08 0.76 -15.05
CA VAL A 273 -11.84 1.23 -16.21
C VAL A 273 -11.27 2.59 -16.63
N PHE A 274 -11.10 2.78 -17.94
CA PHE A 274 -10.43 3.94 -18.50
C PHE A 274 -11.39 4.69 -19.43
N TRP A 275 -11.94 5.83 -18.98
CA TRP A 275 -12.84 6.67 -19.79
C TRP A 275 -12.18 7.92 -20.35
N HIS A 276 -10.85 8.05 -20.24
CA HIS A 276 -10.14 9.18 -20.84
C HIS A 276 -10.35 9.18 -22.37
N PRO A 277 -10.79 10.28 -23.00
CA PRO A 277 -11.16 10.30 -24.42
C PRO A 277 -10.05 9.80 -25.35
N GLY A 278 -8.78 10.10 -25.01
CA GLY A 278 -7.63 9.61 -25.76
C GLY A 278 -7.51 8.08 -25.75
N PHE A 279 -7.83 7.43 -24.63
CA PHE A 279 -7.81 5.97 -24.56
C PHE A 279 -8.98 5.35 -25.30
N VAL A 280 -10.19 5.87 -25.07
CA VAL A 280 -11.40 5.32 -25.69
C VAL A 280 -11.33 5.42 -27.22
N ALA A 281 -10.96 6.59 -27.75
CA ALA A 281 -10.96 6.82 -29.20
C ALA A 281 -9.89 6.01 -29.95
N ASN A 282 -8.77 5.66 -29.29
CA ASN A 282 -7.62 5.07 -29.97
C ASN A 282 -7.42 3.58 -29.69
N PHE A 283 -7.95 3.07 -28.57
CA PHE A 283 -7.86 1.65 -28.24
C PHE A 283 -8.53 0.79 -29.32
N ARG A 284 -8.04 -0.43 -29.51
CA ARG A 284 -8.58 -1.42 -30.44
C ARG A 284 -8.61 -2.78 -29.76
N SER A 285 -9.76 -3.45 -29.78
CA SER A 285 -9.86 -4.80 -29.23
C SER A 285 -9.01 -5.78 -30.02
N ALA A 286 -8.12 -6.49 -29.32
CA ALA A 286 -7.31 -7.53 -29.91
C ALA A 286 -8.13 -8.73 -30.41
N ASP A 287 -7.50 -9.59 -31.20
CA ASP A 287 -8.10 -10.86 -31.63
C ASP A 287 -8.32 -11.77 -30.40
N LYS A 288 -9.55 -12.28 -30.26
CA LYS A 288 -9.96 -13.17 -29.16
C LYS A 288 -9.08 -14.40 -28.99
N ARG A 289 -8.39 -14.86 -30.05
CA ARG A 289 -7.49 -16.03 -30.00
C ARG A 289 -6.37 -15.88 -28.97
N PHE A 290 -5.97 -14.66 -28.66
CA PHE A 290 -4.92 -14.40 -27.66
C PHE A 290 -5.38 -14.63 -26.23
N ALA A 291 -6.69 -14.84 -26.00
CA ALA A 291 -7.25 -15.20 -24.70
C ALA A 291 -7.25 -16.72 -24.46
N ASP A 292 -6.88 -17.52 -25.46
CA ASP A 292 -6.77 -18.97 -25.36
C ASP A 292 -5.32 -19.38 -25.08
N GLU A 293 -5.14 -20.29 -24.14
CA GLU A 293 -3.82 -20.79 -23.74
C GLU A 293 -3.11 -21.47 -24.93
N PRO A 294 -1.84 -21.12 -25.23
CA PRO A 294 -1.07 -21.80 -26.27
C PRO A 294 -0.92 -23.29 -25.98
N ALA A 295 -1.16 -24.14 -26.98
CA ALA A 295 -1.06 -25.60 -26.82
C ALA A 295 0.33 -26.09 -26.32
N SER A 296 1.39 -25.31 -26.59
CA SER A 296 2.74 -25.60 -26.11
C SER A 296 2.93 -25.39 -24.61
N LEU A 297 2.06 -24.64 -23.93
CA LEU A 297 2.27 -24.27 -22.53
C LEU A 297 2.29 -25.50 -21.61
N ALA A 298 1.39 -26.45 -21.83
CA ALA A 298 1.32 -27.67 -21.02
C ALA A 298 2.65 -28.44 -20.96
N SER A 299 3.46 -28.37 -22.03
CA SER A 299 4.78 -29.02 -22.09
C SER A 299 5.88 -28.26 -21.33
N CYS A 300 5.65 -26.98 -21.02
CA CYS A 300 6.55 -26.12 -20.25
C CYS A 300 6.30 -26.18 -18.74
N LEU A 301 5.18 -26.80 -18.32
CA LEU A 301 4.72 -26.81 -16.94
C LEU A 301 4.89 -28.17 -16.30
N HIS A 302 5.35 -28.16 -15.06
CA HIS A 302 5.39 -29.34 -14.19
C HIS A 302 4.45 -29.13 -13.00
N LYS A 303 3.51 -30.06 -12.81
CA LYS A 303 2.51 -29.98 -11.76
C LYS A 303 2.83 -30.95 -10.63
N VAL A 304 3.19 -30.40 -9.47
CA VAL A 304 3.47 -31.17 -8.26
C VAL A 304 2.23 -31.18 -7.39
N ASN A 305 1.28 -32.07 -7.69
CA ASN A 305 0.08 -32.25 -6.87
C ASN A 305 0.03 -33.64 -6.25
N GLU A 306 0.32 -33.72 -4.96
CA GLU A 306 -0.06 -34.86 -4.13
C GLU A 306 -1.39 -34.55 -3.44
N SER A 307 -2.34 -35.49 -3.50
CA SER A 307 -3.58 -35.34 -2.74
C SER A 307 -3.32 -35.59 -1.25
N VAL A 308 -4.12 -34.98 -0.36
CA VAL A 308 -4.03 -35.26 1.09
C VAL A 308 -4.22 -36.75 1.39
N GLN A 309 -5.05 -37.44 0.60
CA GLN A 309 -5.23 -38.88 0.73
C GLN A 309 -3.93 -39.64 0.42
N SER A 310 -3.32 -39.36 -0.74
CA SER A 310 -2.06 -39.97 -1.17
C SER A 310 -0.92 -39.68 -0.18
N PHE A 311 -0.84 -38.45 0.34
CA PHE A 311 0.12 -38.10 1.39
C PHE A 311 -0.08 -38.95 2.65
N ARG A 312 -1.33 -39.15 3.08
CA ARG A 312 -1.64 -39.96 4.28
C ARG A 312 -1.38 -41.45 4.08
N GLU A 313 -1.49 -41.94 2.85
CA GLU A 313 -1.14 -43.32 2.50
C GLU A 313 0.39 -43.49 2.49
N ARG A 314 1.13 -42.52 1.95
CA ARG A 314 2.60 -42.50 1.92
C ARG A 314 3.24 -42.23 3.29
N VAL A 315 2.62 -41.39 4.10
CA VAL A 315 3.06 -40.98 5.45
C VAL A 315 1.94 -41.25 6.47
N PRO A 316 1.75 -42.51 6.89
CA PRO A 316 0.73 -42.85 7.87
C PRO A 316 0.98 -42.22 9.23
N ARG A 317 -0.05 -42.14 10.07
CA ARG A 317 0.06 -41.61 11.45
C ARG A 317 1.06 -42.38 12.34
N THR A 318 1.41 -43.60 11.95
CA THR A 318 2.39 -44.45 12.64
C THR A 318 3.83 -44.08 12.31
N THR A 319 4.10 -43.30 11.25
CA THR A 319 5.44 -42.79 10.92
C THR A 319 5.98 -41.96 12.07
N PRO A 320 7.29 -42.02 12.42
CA PRO A 320 7.87 -41.17 13.45
C PRO A 320 7.55 -39.68 13.23
N TYR A 321 7.15 -38.98 14.29
CA TYR A 321 6.66 -37.59 14.19
C TYR A 321 7.66 -36.64 13.49
N LYS A 322 8.96 -36.84 13.71
CA LYS A 322 10.01 -36.06 13.06
C LYS A 322 10.01 -36.22 11.54
N GLU A 323 9.79 -37.43 11.04
CA GLU A 323 9.71 -37.71 9.61
C GLU A 323 8.43 -37.13 9.00
N GLN A 324 7.30 -37.21 9.72
CA GLN A 324 6.06 -36.54 9.30
C GLN A 324 6.27 -35.04 9.11
N ILE A 325 6.98 -34.38 10.04
CA ILE A 325 7.30 -32.95 9.93
C ILE A 325 8.14 -32.67 8.68
N LEU A 326 9.19 -33.45 8.43
CA LEU A 326 10.07 -33.24 7.27
C LEU A 326 9.29 -33.37 5.94
N GLU A 327 8.40 -34.35 5.86
CA GLU A 327 7.54 -34.55 4.69
C GLU A 327 6.56 -33.38 4.52
N MET A 328 5.93 -32.90 5.60
CA MET A 328 5.06 -31.72 5.57
C MET A 328 5.83 -30.44 5.21
N GLN A 329 7.08 -30.29 5.65
CA GLN A 329 7.91 -29.11 5.37
C GLN A 329 8.11 -28.89 3.86
N SER A 330 8.15 -29.96 3.06
CA SER A 330 8.25 -29.84 1.60
C SER A 330 7.09 -29.05 0.99
N TYR A 331 5.89 -29.17 1.56
CA TYR A 331 4.69 -28.43 1.18
C TYR A 331 4.64 -27.04 1.82
N LEU A 332 4.94 -26.95 3.13
CA LEU A 332 4.89 -25.69 3.88
C LEU A 332 5.92 -24.67 3.36
N LEU A 333 7.05 -25.14 2.85
CA LEU A 333 8.11 -24.30 2.27
C LEU A 333 8.03 -24.20 0.74
N GLY A 334 7.03 -24.82 0.11
CA GLY A 334 6.90 -24.86 -1.36
C GLY A 334 6.77 -23.47 -1.99
N SER A 335 6.04 -22.56 -1.35
CA SER A 335 5.85 -21.18 -1.85
C SER A 335 7.16 -20.39 -1.96
N LEU A 336 8.16 -20.68 -1.12
CA LEU A 336 9.46 -20.02 -1.14
C LEU A 336 10.29 -20.37 -2.39
N LYS A 337 10.00 -21.50 -3.05
CA LYS A 337 10.76 -21.97 -4.22
C LYS A 337 10.34 -21.29 -5.52
N ASN A 338 9.11 -20.78 -5.60
CA ASN A 338 8.54 -20.24 -6.84
C ASN A 338 8.63 -18.70 -6.96
N ALA A 339 8.86 -17.97 -5.86
CA ALA A 339 8.81 -16.51 -5.86
C ALA A 339 9.82 -15.86 -6.82
N SER A 340 11.03 -16.41 -6.94
CA SER A 340 12.05 -15.92 -7.87
C SER A 340 11.69 -16.17 -9.34
N LEU A 341 10.99 -17.27 -9.64
CA LEU A 341 10.58 -17.62 -10.99
C LEU A 341 9.52 -16.65 -11.53
N VAL A 342 8.57 -16.21 -10.70
CA VAL A 342 7.56 -15.20 -11.09
C VAL A 342 8.24 -13.94 -11.63
N GLY A 343 9.19 -13.37 -10.88
CA GLY A 343 9.94 -12.19 -11.31
C GLY A 343 10.84 -12.45 -12.53
N THR A 344 11.39 -13.66 -12.65
CA THR A 344 12.24 -14.03 -13.80
C THR A 344 11.43 -14.11 -15.09
N TYR A 345 10.29 -14.81 -15.08
CA TYR A 345 9.44 -14.95 -16.27
C TYR A 345 8.71 -13.66 -16.62
N ASN A 346 8.48 -12.77 -15.64
CA ASN A 346 8.04 -11.41 -15.90
C ASN A 346 9.03 -10.66 -16.80
N LYS A 347 10.31 -10.66 -16.42
CA LYS A 347 11.39 -10.04 -17.22
C LYS A 347 11.54 -10.68 -18.59
N PHE A 348 11.47 -12.02 -18.68
CA PHE A 348 11.57 -12.71 -19.96
C PHE A 348 10.45 -12.30 -20.91
N TRP A 349 9.23 -12.16 -20.39
CA TRP A 349 8.10 -11.63 -21.15
C TRP A 349 8.39 -10.20 -21.63
N GLU A 350 8.80 -9.27 -20.76
CA GLU A 350 9.18 -7.89 -21.13
C GLU A 350 10.24 -7.84 -22.25
N TRP A 351 11.30 -8.64 -22.12
CA TRP A 351 12.35 -8.74 -23.15
C TRP A 351 11.85 -9.32 -24.46
N SER A 352 10.93 -10.30 -24.40
CA SER A 352 10.33 -10.88 -25.60
C SER A 352 9.45 -9.87 -26.33
N ILE A 353 8.74 -8.99 -25.63
CA ILE A 353 7.97 -7.90 -26.26
C ILE A 353 8.91 -7.02 -27.09
N PHE A 354 9.99 -6.54 -26.47
CA PHE A 354 10.96 -5.67 -27.13
C PHE A 354 11.62 -6.34 -28.34
N LYS A 355 11.92 -7.64 -28.23
CA LYS A 355 12.65 -8.39 -29.26
C LYS A 355 11.76 -8.88 -30.40
N ASN A 356 10.61 -9.45 -30.06
CA ASN A 356 9.80 -10.28 -30.96
C ASN A 356 8.45 -9.63 -31.30
N GLY A 357 8.01 -8.63 -30.54
CA GLY A 357 6.67 -8.05 -30.64
C GLY A 357 5.69 -8.62 -29.61
N TYR A 358 4.59 -7.90 -29.39
CA TYR A 358 3.61 -8.21 -28.34
C TYR A 358 2.72 -9.42 -28.65
N ASP A 359 2.37 -9.60 -29.92
CA ASP A 359 1.49 -10.66 -30.42
C ASP A 359 2.24 -11.93 -30.88
N HIS A 360 3.56 -11.96 -30.71
CA HIS A 360 4.41 -13.07 -31.10
C HIS A 360 4.22 -14.30 -30.20
N ASP A 361 4.20 -15.51 -30.79
CA ASP A 361 3.95 -16.77 -30.08
C ASP A 361 4.81 -16.98 -28.83
N GLU A 362 6.10 -16.62 -28.91
CA GLU A 362 7.01 -16.70 -27.75
C GLU A 362 6.65 -15.72 -26.64
N THR A 363 6.22 -14.50 -26.99
CA THR A 363 5.77 -13.50 -26.02
C THR A 363 4.49 -13.97 -25.33
N LEU A 364 3.54 -14.52 -26.09
CA LEU A 364 2.32 -15.13 -25.56
C LEU A 364 2.65 -16.34 -24.67
N ARG A 365 3.56 -17.23 -25.09
CA ARG A 365 4.00 -18.37 -24.28
C ARG A 365 4.54 -17.92 -22.93
N LEU A 366 5.42 -16.91 -22.91
CA LEU A 366 6.01 -16.36 -21.70
C LEU A 366 4.98 -15.67 -20.80
N ALA A 367 4.00 -14.96 -21.39
CA ALA A 367 2.87 -14.37 -20.67
C ALA A 367 2.05 -15.43 -19.93
N TYR A 368 1.63 -16.48 -20.63
CA TYR A 368 0.85 -17.57 -20.04
C TYR A 368 1.66 -18.39 -19.03
N LEU A 369 2.95 -18.58 -19.28
CA LEU A 369 3.86 -19.24 -18.34
C LEU A 369 4.01 -18.43 -17.05
N PHE A 370 4.16 -17.11 -17.15
CA PHE A 370 4.15 -16.22 -16.00
C PHE A 370 2.85 -16.37 -15.18
N CYS A 371 1.67 -16.30 -15.82
CA CYS A 371 0.39 -16.43 -15.13
C CYS A 371 0.25 -17.79 -14.42
N ALA A 372 0.66 -18.89 -15.08
CA ALA A 372 0.65 -20.22 -14.48
C ALA A 372 1.56 -20.35 -13.25
N ILE A 373 2.75 -19.72 -13.27
CA ILE A 373 3.69 -19.74 -12.13
C ILE A 373 3.18 -18.84 -11.00
N LEU A 374 2.58 -17.69 -11.31
CA LEU A 374 1.97 -16.78 -10.34
C LEU A 374 0.93 -17.51 -9.49
N ASP A 375 0.08 -18.31 -10.15
CA ASP A 375 -0.90 -19.18 -9.50
C ASP A 375 -0.31 -20.50 -8.97
N GLY A 376 0.97 -20.75 -9.19
CA GLY A 376 1.67 -21.98 -8.82
C GLY A 376 1.63 -22.26 -7.31
N SER A 377 1.62 -21.20 -6.48
CA SER A 377 1.48 -21.34 -5.02
C SER A 377 0.16 -21.96 -4.57
N LYS A 378 -0.91 -21.81 -5.38
CA LYS A 378 -2.25 -22.37 -5.16
C LYS A 378 -2.44 -23.69 -5.88
N THR A 379 -1.89 -23.81 -7.08
CA THR A 379 -2.19 -24.90 -8.02
C THR A 379 -1.17 -26.04 -8.00
N GLY A 380 -0.01 -25.81 -7.36
CA GLY A 380 1.14 -26.73 -7.37
C GLY A 380 1.90 -26.76 -8.70
N VAL A 381 1.59 -25.82 -9.60
CA VAL A 381 2.25 -25.69 -10.89
C VAL A 381 3.56 -24.92 -10.74
N THR A 382 4.60 -25.39 -11.43
CA THR A 382 5.88 -24.70 -11.59
C THR A 382 6.42 -24.96 -13.00
N VAL A 383 7.55 -24.36 -13.35
CA VAL A 383 8.18 -24.57 -14.65
C VAL A 383 8.85 -25.93 -14.68
N ASP A 384 8.71 -26.63 -15.80
CA ASP A 384 9.48 -27.84 -16.06
C ASP A 384 11.00 -27.55 -15.98
N PRO A 385 11.79 -28.37 -15.26
CA PRO A 385 13.23 -28.15 -15.11
C PRO A 385 14.02 -28.09 -16.42
N ASP A 386 13.60 -28.82 -17.46
CA ASP A 386 14.26 -28.80 -18.76
C ASP A 386 13.92 -27.52 -19.50
N GLN A 387 12.66 -27.09 -19.40
CA GLN A 387 12.25 -25.78 -19.89
C GLN A 387 13.02 -24.65 -19.20
N LEU A 388 13.15 -24.69 -17.88
CA LEU A 388 13.91 -23.70 -17.13
C LEU A 388 15.38 -23.63 -17.56
N ARG A 389 16.00 -24.77 -17.89
CA ARG A 389 17.36 -24.82 -18.41
C ARG A 389 17.47 -24.22 -19.82
N ARG A 390 16.48 -24.44 -20.68
CA ARG A 390 16.40 -23.85 -22.03
C ARG A 390 16.21 -22.33 -21.99
N ASP A 391 15.38 -21.86 -21.07
CA ASP A 391 15.05 -20.44 -20.91
C ASP A 391 16.14 -19.66 -20.15
N ARG A 392 17.17 -20.34 -19.63
CA ARG A 392 18.27 -19.70 -18.88
C ARG A 392 19.16 -18.89 -19.81
N LEU A 393 19.00 -17.57 -19.79
CA LEU A 393 19.84 -16.62 -20.51
C LEU A 393 21.10 -16.24 -19.69
N PRO A 394 22.23 -15.90 -20.35
CA PRO A 394 23.37 -15.27 -19.69
C PRO A 394 22.97 -13.89 -19.16
N THR A 395 23.69 -13.39 -18.16
CA THR A 395 23.48 -12.04 -17.62
C THR A 395 23.54 -11.02 -18.74
N PHE A 396 22.47 -10.25 -18.93
CA PHE A 396 22.39 -9.28 -20.01
C PHE A 396 23.25 -8.06 -19.68
N ILE A 397 24.04 -7.57 -20.64
CA ILE A 397 24.95 -6.44 -20.43
C ILE A 397 24.25 -5.19 -19.89
N MET A 398 22.95 -4.99 -20.19
CA MET A 398 22.19 -3.87 -19.63
C MET A 398 21.94 -4.02 -18.13
N GLU A 399 21.88 -5.23 -17.56
CA GLU A 399 21.80 -5.41 -16.11
C GLU A 399 23.11 -4.97 -15.43
N GLU A 400 24.26 -5.27 -16.04
CA GLU A 400 25.57 -4.77 -15.58
C GLU A 400 25.68 -3.24 -15.75
N LEU A 401 25.27 -2.71 -16.90
CA LEU A 401 25.26 -1.27 -17.15
C LEU A 401 24.29 -0.53 -16.24
N GLN A 402 23.10 -1.05 -15.97
CA GLN A 402 22.14 -0.43 -15.06
C GLN A 402 22.68 -0.43 -13.63
N ALA A 403 23.32 -1.52 -13.19
CA ALA A 403 24.03 -1.55 -11.91
C ALA A 403 25.14 -0.49 -11.86
N GLU A 404 25.89 -0.30 -12.94
CA GLU A 404 26.92 0.74 -13.02
C GLU A 404 26.34 2.16 -13.08
N VAL A 405 25.25 2.38 -13.82
CA VAL A 405 24.51 3.65 -13.88
C VAL A 405 23.95 4.02 -12.51
N GLN A 406 23.45 3.05 -11.73
CA GLN A 406 22.99 3.32 -10.36
C GLN A 406 24.16 3.72 -9.44
N LYS A 407 25.34 3.11 -9.61
CA LYS A 407 26.56 3.55 -8.90
C LYS A 407 26.93 4.98 -9.31
N GLU A 408 26.96 5.28 -10.60
CA GLU A 408 27.29 6.59 -11.14
C GLU A 408 26.26 7.65 -10.71
N TYR A 409 24.97 7.35 -10.78
CA TYR A 409 23.89 8.19 -10.27
C TYR A 409 24.13 8.54 -8.80
N GLY A 410 24.44 7.56 -7.94
CA GLY A 410 24.79 7.81 -6.54
C GLY A 410 26.05 8.64 -6.36
N MET A 411 27.01 8.62 -7.29
CA MET A 411 28.18 9.51 -7.27
C MET A 411 27.82 10.93 -7.72
N GLN A 412 27.00 11.08 -8.76
CA GLN A 412 26.58 12.39 -9.28
C GLN A 412 25.61 13.09 -8.33
N LEU A 413 24.67 12.36 -7.72
CA LEU A 413 23.77 12.89 -6.70
C LEU A 413 24.57 13.49 -5.53
N ARG A 414 25.59 12.78 -5.03
CA ARG A 414 26.52 13.31 -4.01
C ARG A 414 27.22 14.59 -4.46
N ARG A 415 27.72 14.64 -5.70
CA ARG A 415 28.34 15.86 -6.27
C ARG A 415 27.37 17.04 -6.36
N ILE A 416 26.08 16.77 -6.61
CA ILE A 416 25.04 17.79 -6.63
C ILE A 416 24.74 18.26 -5.20
N GLU A 417 24.50 17.34 -4.27
CA GLU A 417 24.24 17.63 -2.86
C GLU A 417 25.36 18.47 -2.22
N GLU A 418 26.62 18.20 -2.57
CA GLU A 418 27.79 18.98 -2.13
C GLU A 418 27.80 20.43 -2.64
N ARG A 419 27.12 20.71 -3.76
CA ARG A 419 27.08 22.03 -4.41
C ARG A 419 25.80 22.82 -4.14
N LEU A 420 24.74 22.16 -3.66
CA LEU A 420 23.50 22.85 -3.31
C LEU A 420 23.73 23.81 -2.13
N PRO A 421 23.17 25.03 -2.18
CA PRO A 421 23.37 26.01 -1.12
C PRO A 421 22.78 25.51 0.20
N GLN A 422 23.56 25.63 1.29
CA GLN A 422 23.22 25.15 2.64
C GLN A 422 22.19 26.05 3.36
N THR A 423 21.44 26.86 2.62
CA THR A 423 20.71 28.04 3.12
C THR A 423 19.49 27.77 4.00
N TYR A 424 19.10 26.52 4.25
CA TYR A 424 17.95 26.18 5.10
C TYR A 424 18.26 26.03 6.60
N ARG A 425 19.43 26.49 7.07
CA ARG A 425 20.05 26.02 8.33
C ARG A 425 20.15 27.07 9.43
N SER A 426 19.29 28.09 9.40
CA SER A 426 19.23 29.06 10.51
C SER A 426 18.55 28.43 11.73
N LEU A 427 19.15 28.60 12.91
CA LEU A 427 18.53 28.24 14.19
C LEU A 427 17.13 28.88 14.29
N ASP A 428 16.09 28.07 14.46
CA ASP A 428 14.76 28.59 14.78
C ASP A 428 14.78 29.08 16.22
N HIS A 429 14.71 30.40 16.38
CA HIS A 429 14.77 31.03 17.69
C HIS A 429 13.59 30.63 18.59
N ASP A 430 12.43 30.27 18.03
CA ASP A 430 11.29 29.82 18.84
C ASP A 430 11.58 28.47 19.48
N LEU A 431 12.15 27.54 18.71
CA LEU A 431 12.51 26.21 19.20
C LEU A 431 13.65 26.26 20.23
N ALA A 432 14.58 27.20 20.11
CA ALA A 432 15.68 27.41 21.06
C ALA A 432 15.28 28.26 22.29
N LYS A 433 14.17 29.00 22.24
CA LYS A 433 13.79 30.00 23.26
C LYS A 433 13.63 29.43 24.66
N PRO A 434 12.97 28.27 24.90
CA PRO A 434 12.85 27.70 26.25
C PRO A 434 14.22 27.47 26.90
N TRP A 435 15.16 26.88 26.18
CA TRP A 435 16.52 26.65 26.67
C TRP A 435 17.26 27.97 26.94
N LEU A 436 17.31 28.87 25.95
CA LEU A 436 18.07 30.12 26.06
C LEU A 436 17.57 30.99 27.22
N THR A 437 16.25 31.06 27.41
CA THR A 437 15.63 31.81 28.50
C THR A 437 15.96 31.18 29.86
N PHE A 438 15.88 29.86 29.95
CA PHE A 438 16.22 29.12 31.16
C PHE A 438 17.69 29.29 31.55
N PHE A 439 18.59 29.15 30.57
CA PHE A 439 20.03 29.29 30.73
C PHE A 439 20.42 30.69 31.22
N GLU A 440 19.88 31.75 30.60
CA GLU A 440 20.12 33.13 31.05
C GLU A 440 19.59 33.40 32.45
N LYS A 441 18.43 32.84 32.81
CA LYS A 441 17.89 32.93 34.17
C LYS A 441 18.78 32.19 35.19
N ALA A 442 19.27 31.00 34.84
CA ALA A 442 20.19 30.22 35.67
C ALA A 442 21.49 31.00 35.92
N LYS A 443 22.09 31.58 34.87
CA LYS A 443 23.30 32.40 34.94
C LYS A 443 23.14 33.61 35.87
N ARG A 444 22.01 34.32 35.78
CA ARG A 444 21.70 35.47 36.66
C ARG A 444 21.54 35.06 38.12
N ARG A 445 20.98 33.88 38.39
CA ARG A 445 20.84 33.33 39.75
C ARG A 445 22.16 32.84 40.32
N ALA A 446 22.97 32.16 39.51
CA ALA A 446 24.31 31.73 39.88
C ALA A 446 25.19 32.93 40.28
N ALA A 447 25.08 34.06 39.57
CA ALA A 447 25.76 35.32 39.94
C ALA A 447 25.34 35.85 41.34
N LYS A 448 24.14 35.48 41.82
CA LYS A 448 23.64 35.75 43.18
C LYS A 448 23.90 34.59 44.15
N LYS A 449 24.78 33.64 43.80
CA LYS A 449 25.09 32.41 44.56
C LYS A 449 23.91 31.46 44.75
N GLN A 450 22.88 31.55 43.90
CA GLN A 450 21.75 30.61 43.83
C GLN A 450 22.03 29.59 42.73
N MET A 451 22.46 28.39 43.12
CA MET A 451 23.04 27.38 42.21
C MET A 451 22.04 26.32 41.74
N GLU A 452 20.81 26.33 42.25
CA GLU A 452 19.81 25.28 42.02
C GLU A 452 19.50 25.13 40.53
N MET A 453 19.28 26.25 39.84
CA MET A 453 19.06 26.24 38.38
C MET A 453 20.30 25.85 37.59
N GLN A 454 21.49 26.17 38.08
CA GLN A 454 22.75 25.82 37.42
C GLN A 454 23.01 24.32 37.48
N TYR A 455 22.60 23.67 38.56
CA TYR A 455 22.63 22.22 38.67
C TYR A 455 21.71 21.55 37.63
N ILE A 456 20.47 22.05 37.50
CA ILE A 456 19.52 21.55 36.48
C ILE A 456 20.05 21.75 35.06
N VAL A 457 20.68 22.90 34.76
CA VAL A 457 21.38 23.12 33.48
C VAL A 457 22.36 21.98 33.20
N HIS A 458 23.26 21.68 34.16
CA HIS A 458 24.26 20.62 33.98
C HIS A 458 23.63 19.24 33.77
N GLN A 459 22.57 18.91 34.51
CA GLN A 459 21.85 17.64 34.36
C GLN A 459 21.20 17.49 32.98
N ILE A 460 20.58 18.55 32.45
CA ILE A 460 20.00 18.55 31.10
C ILE A 460 21.11 18.42 30.05
N GLU A 461 22.20 19.16 30.21
CA GLU A 461 23.33 19.14 29.26
C GLU A 461 23.94 17.75 29.16
N GLU A 462 24.22 17.13 30.31
CA GLU A 462 24.79 15.79 30.41
C GLU A 462 23.85 14.73 29.84
N HIS A 463 22.57 14.76 30.25
CA HIS A 463 21.58 13.79 29.79
C HIS A 463 21.43 13.82 28.27
N VAL A 464 21.25 15.01 27.68
CA VAL A 464 21.10 15.15 26.22
C VAL A 464 22.35 14.70 25.49
N ARG A 465 23.56 14.96 26.01
CA ARG A 465 24.81 14.45 25.43
C ARG A 465 24.85 12.92 25.42
N ILE A 466 24.53 12.27 26.54
CA ILE A 466 24.54 10.81 26.64
C ILE A 466 23.55 10.19 25.65
N VAL A 467 22.32 10.73 25.58
CA VAL A 467 21.29 10.21 24.66
C VAL A 467 21.69 10.47 23.20
N TYR A 468 22.33 11.60 22.92
CA TYR A 468 22.84 11.93 21.61
C TYR A 468 23.91 10.94 21.13
N ASP A 469 24.87 10.58 21.98
CA ASP A 469 25.90 9.60 21.67
C ASP A 469 25.29 8.20 21.46
N ALA A 470 24.30 7.84 22.28
CA ALA A 470 23.53 6.59 22.10
C ALA A 470 22.74 6.57 20.78
N TRP A 471 22.11 7.69 20.42
CA TRP A 471 21.43 7.87 19.13
C TRP A 471 22.42 7.75 17.97
N GLN A 472 23.57 8.45 18.04
CA GLN A 472 24.60 8.35 17.00
C GLN A 472 25.09 6.93 16.82
N THR A 473 25.35 6.21 17.92
CA THR A 473 25.75 4.81 17.88
C THR A 473 24.68 3.96 17.21
N THR A 474 23.42 4.15 17.57
CA THR A 474 22.27 3.41 17.02
C THR A 474 22.12 3.61 15.50
N ILE A 475 22.34 4.82 15.01
CA ILE A 475 22.22 5.17 13.58
C ILE A 475 23.48 4.78 12.78
N LYS A 476 24.67 4.90 13.38
CA LYS A 476 25.95 4.58 12.73
C LYS A 476 26.33 3.10 12.83
N ASP A 477 25.59 2.30 13.59
CA ASP A 477 25.93 0.90 13.84
C ASP A 477 26.07 0.12 12.52
N GLN A 478 27.31 -0.13 12.13
CA GLN A 478 27.74 -0.83 10.92
C GLN A 478 28.74 -1.90 11.34
N ALA A 479 28.30 -2.86 12.16
CA ALA A 479 29.06 -4.10 12.31
C ALA A 479 29.32 -4.68 10.90
N ARG A 480 30.56 -5.13 10.63
CA ARG A 480 30.92 -5.68 9.31
C ARG A 480 29.94 -6.79 8.91
N GLY A 481 29.20 -6.58 7.84
CA GLY A 481 28.19 -7.52 7.32
C GLY A 481 26.74 -7.27 7.80
N SER A 482 26.50 -6.28 8.66
CA SER A 482 25.15 -5.85 9.04
C SER A 482 24.56 -4.89 8.00
N LEU A 483 23.24 -4.97 7.80
CA LEU A 483 22.46 -4.00 7.04
C LEU A 483 22.64 -2.59 7.64
N ARG A 484 22.65 -1.56 6.79
CA ARG A 484 22.61 -0.16 7.26
C ARG A 484 21.32 0.07 8.04
N PHE A 485 21.32 1.04 8.96
CA PHE A 485 20.11 1.37 9.71
C PHE A 485 18.89 1.60 8.81
N THR A 486 19.04 2.24 7.64
CA THR A 486 17.96 2.48 6.68
C THR A 486 17.45 1.23 5.95
N GLU A 487 18.24 0.16 5.91
CA GLU A 487 17.95 -1.11 5.23
C GLU A 487 17.31 -2.14 6.18
N LEU A 488 17.29 -1.87 7.50
CA LEU A 488 16.64 -2.73 8.48
C LEU A 488 15.10 -2.73 8.30
N PRO A 489 14.42 -3.84 8.65
CA PRO A 489 12.97 -3.89 8.71
C PRO A 489 12.39 -2.72 9.50
N ILE A 490 11.29 -2.13 9.03
CA ILE A 490 10.71 -0.93 9.62
C ILE A 490 10.43 -1.06 11.13
N VAL A 491 9.97 -2.24 11.57
CA VAL A 491 9.69 -2.52 12.98
C VAL A 491 10.96 -2.42 13.82
N GLU A 492 12.06 -3.01 13.34
CA GLU A 492 13.34 -2.97 14.04
C GLU A 492 13.90 -1.54 14.13
N ARG A 493 13.82 -0.78 13.03
CA ARG A 493 14.21 0.64 13.02
C ARG A 493 13.43 1.43 14.06
N GLN A 494 12.12 1.22 14.14
CA GLN A 494 11.25 1.90 15.09
C GLN A 494 11.55 1.52 16.53
N ASP A 495 11.80 0.24 16.84
CA ASP A 495 12.10 -0.18 18.21
C ASP A 495 13.42 0.39 18.71
N ARG A 496 14.43 0.46 17.85
CA ARG A 496 15.69 1.16 18.14
C ARG A 496 15.46 2.65 18.45
N LEU A 497 14.69 3.35 17.61
CA LEU A 497 14.36 4.77 17.85
C LEU A 497 13.50 4.98 19.11
N ARG A 498 12.53 4.10 19.38
CA ARG A 498 11.71 4.13 20.60
C ARG A 498 12.55 3.97 21.86
N LYS A 499 13.57 3.10 21.83
CA LYS A 499 14.50 2.93 22.95
C LYS A 499 15.24 4.23 23.25
N ILE A 500 15.73 4.91 22.22
CA ILE A 500 16.39 6.21 22.36
C ILE A 500 15.41 7.28 22.86
N SER A 501 14.19 7.34 22.30
CA SER A 501 13.16 8.29 22.76
C SER A 501 12.77 8.06 24.23
N ARG A 502 12.64 6.80 24.68
CA ARG A 502 12.41 6.48 26.11
C ARG A 502 13.58 6.89 26.99
N MET A 503 14.81 6.68 26.52
CA MET A 503 16.01 7.13 27.23
C MET A 503 16.07 8.66 27.30
N PHE A 504 15.66 9.36 26.25
CA PHE A 504 15.52 10.81 26.28
C PHE A 504 14.48 11.25 27.31
N ASP A 505 13.34 10.57 27.37
CA ASP A 505 12.24 10.91 28.27
C ASP A 505 12.57 10.65 29.74
N SER A 506 13.31 9.59 30.06
CA SER A 506 13.59 9.12 31.43
C SER A 506 14.47 10.02 32.30
N GLY A 507 15.00 11.12 31.76
CA GLY A 507 15.87 12.01 32.52
C GLY A 507 15.86 13.45 32.01
N PRO A 508 16.50 14.37 32.73
CA PRO A 508 17.08 14.16 34.06
C PRO A 508 15.99 13.94 35.12
N VAL A 509 16.28 13.11 36.12
CA VAL A 509 15.36 12.82 37.24
C VAL A 509 15.29 14.06 38.13
N ASP A 510 14.07 14.54 38.37
CA ASP A 510 13.82 15.75 39.16
C ASP A 510 13.69 15.45 40.66
N ASP A 511 14.73 14.87 41.27
CA ASP A 511 14.74 14.62 42.71
C ASP A 511 15.17 15.87 43.52
N GLU A 512 15.68 16.92 42.85
CA GLU A 512 16.31 18.08 43.52
C GLU A 512 15.73 19.46 43.11
N SER A 513 14.76 19.59 42.18
CA SER A 513 14.22 20.92 41.86
C SER A 513 13.25 21.49 42.88
N ASP A 514 12.81 20.72 43.88
CA ASP A 514 11.89 21.17 44.94
C ASP A 514 10.67 21.93 44.39
N GLY A 515 10.13 21.47 43.23
CA GLY A 515 8.99 22.10 42.56
C GLY A 515 9.29 23.43 41.85
N LEU A 516 10.55 23.75 41.57
CA LEU A 516 10.96 24.97 40.83
C LEU A 516 10.38 25.02 39.40
N TYR A 517 10.15 23.86 38.78
CA TYR A 517 9.57 23.71 37.45
C TYR A 517 8.59 22.56 37.44
N ASP A 518 7.53 22.68 36.66
CA ASP A 518 6.66 21.54 36.39
C ASP A 518 7.29 20.61 35.32
N GLU A 519 6.79 19.38 35.26
CA GLU A 519 7.25 18.36 34.32
C GLU A 519 7.14 18.83 32.84
N LYS A 520 6.13 19.65 32.52
CA LYS A 520 5.93 20.18 31.17
C LYS A 520 7.04 21.16 30.79
N GLN A 521 7.38 22.08 31.69
CA GLN A 521 8.44 23.06 31.51
C GLN A 521 9.79 22.37 31.35
N LEU A 522 10.10 21.39 32.21
CA LEU A 522 11.36 20.64 32.12
C LEU A 522 11.48 19.89 30.78
N ARG A 523 10.37 19.28 30.32
CA ARG A 523 10.31 18.62 29.01
C ARG A 523 10.56 19.58 27.86
N GLN A 524 9.96 20.78 27.88
CA GLN A 524 10.17 21.81 26.86
C GLN A 524 11.61 22.33 26.86
N ILE A 525 12.19 22.59 28.04
CA ILE A 525 13.59 23.05 28.17
C ILE A 525 14.55 21.98 27.62
N LYS A 526 14.35 20.70 28.00
CA LYS A 526 15.16 19.57 27.52
C LYS A 526 15.07 19.38 26.00
N ALA A 527 13.85 19.43 25.45
CA ALA A 527 13.64 19.33 24.00
C ALA A 527 14.29 20.50 23.24
N SER A 528 14.12 21.72 23.76
CA SER A 528 14.74 22.94 23.23
C SER A 528 16.27 22.86 23.26
N TYR A 529 16.85 22.31 24.33
CA TYR A 529 18.29 22.09 24.42
C TYR A 529 18.76 21.03 23.43
N ALA A 530 18.06 19.91 23.27
CA ALA A 530 18.42 18.88 22.29
C ALA A 530 18.50 19.43 20.86
N TYR A 531 17.56 20.31 20.52
CA TYR A 531 17.56 21.05 19.26
C TYR A 531 18.74 22.02 19.13
N TYR A 532 18.95 22.85 20.16
CA TYR A 532 20.05 23.80 20.20
C TYR A 532 21.43 23.12 20.15
N TYR A 533 21.59 22.02 20.89
CA TYR A 533 22.80 21.21 20.97
C TYR A 533 23.15 20.57 19.62
N ASP A 534 22.17 19.99 18.92
CA ASP A 534 22.42 19.41 17.60
C ASP A 534 22.86 20.47 16.57
N ASN A 535 22.32 21.68 16.66
CA ASN A 535 22.78 22.83 15.88
C ASN A 535 24.23 23.23 16.23
N GLN A 536 24.62 23.21 17.51
CA GLN A 536 26.01 23.50 17.92
C GLN A 536 27.00 22.44 17.42
N GLN A 537 26.57 21.19 17.28
CA GLN A 537 27.40 20.08 16.80
C GLN A 537 27.68 20.13 15.29
N GLU A 538 27.22 21.15 14.57
CA GLU A 538 27.52 21.34 13.14
C GLU A 538 29.01 21.63 12.90
N GLY A 539 29.70 22.31 13.82
CA GLY A 539 31.11 22.70 13.66
C GLY A 539 32.14 21.58 13.78
N SER A 540 31.76 20.41 14.32
CA SER A 540 32.69 19.29 14.57
C SER A 540 32.59 18.15 13.55
N ARG A 541 31.70 18.24 12.56
CA ARG A 541 31.36 17.11 11.65
C ARG A 541 31.84 17.31 10.22
N SER A 542 32.23 16.19 9.60
CA SER A 542 32.61 16.12 8.17
C SER A 542 31.42 16.33 7.23
N SER A 543 30.21 15.92 7.63
CA SER A 543 28.95 16.23 6.95
C SER A 543 28.31 17.45 7.61
N LYS A 544 28.26 18.59 6.91
CA LYS A 544 27.59 19.79 7.38
C LYS A 544 26.06 19.56 7.39
N GLY A 545 25.41 19.61 8.56
CA GLY A 545 23.94 19.66 8.67
C GLY A 545 23.38 19.22 10.02
N TRP A 546 22.14 19.63 10.31
CA TRP A 546 21.37 19.15 11.47
C TRP A 546 21.06 17.67 11.30
N THR A 547 21.01 16.95 12.42
CA THR A 547 20.55 15.57 12.42
C THR A 547 19.07 15.46 12.72
N ARG A 548 18.58 14.24 12.58
CA ARG A 548 17.24 13.87 13.03
C ARG A 548 17.13 13.73 14.55
N PHE A 549 18.23 13.74 15.31
CA PHE A 549 18.22 13.50 16.75
C PHE A 549 17.12 14.24 17.53
N PRO A 550 17.01 15.58 17.46
CA PRO A 550 16.00 16.29 18.25
C PRO A 550 14.58 15.91 17.84
N TRP A 551 14.36 15.57 16.57
CA TRP A 551 13.06 15.16 16.04
C TRP A 551 12.73 13.70 16.38
N ASP A 552 13.71 12.79 16.32
CA ASP A 552 13.54 11.39 16.69
C ASP A 552 13.21 11.24 18.19
N CYS A 553 13.77 12.12 19.04
CA CYS A 553 13.60 12.08 20.48
C CYS A 553 12.42 12.93 20.99
N ALA A 554 12.23 14.12 20.42
CA ALA A 554 11.40 15.18 21.02
C ALA A 554 10.50 15.93 20.02
N ALA A 555 10.21 15.36 18.84
CA ALA A 555 9.39 16.03 17.82
C ALA A 555 8.06 16.58 18.36
N ARG A 556 7.35 15.82 19.23
CA ARG A 556 6.08 16.27 19.82
C ARG A 556 6.28 17.57 20.61
N THR A 557 7.22 17.57 21.54
CA THR A 557 7.52 18.73 22.39
C THR A 557 8.03 19.93 21.57
N LEU A 558 8.84 19.69 20.53
CA LEU A 558 9.29 20.74 19.62
C LEU A 558 8.13 21.35 18.83
N CYS A 559 7.19 20.53 18.36
CA CYS A 559 5.97 21.01 17.70
C CYS A 559 5.10 21.82 18.67
N GLU A 560 4.99 21.41 19.94
CA GLU A 560 4.29 22.18 20.98
C GLU A 560 4.92 23.57 21.18
N ILE A 561 6.26 23.63 21.33
CA ILE A 561 7.00 24.90 21.48
C ILE A 561 6.72 25.81 20.27
N LYS A 562 6.81 25.27 19.05
CA LYS A 562 6.58 26.06 17.85
C LYS A 562 5.13 26.51 17.72
N ALA A 563 4.17 25.64 18.03
CA ALA A 563 2.74 25.96 17.99
C ALA A 563 2.40 27.06 18.99
N GLU A 564 2.91 26.99 20.22
CA GLU A 564 2.72 28.04 21.25
C GLU A 564 3.33 29.37 20.79
N ALA A 565 4.52 29.36 20.19
CA ALA A 565 5.18 30.58 19.70
C ALA A 565 4.42 31.25 18.54
N VAL A 566 4.00 30.48 17.53
CA VAL A 566 3.34 31.01 16.32
C VAL A 566 1.89 31.44 16.60
N SER A 567 1.17 30.73 17.47
CA SER A 567 -0.23 31.04 17.80
C SER A 567 -0.40 32.09 18.91
N GLY A 568 0.70 32.59 19.48
CA GLY A 568 0.64 33.43 20.68
C GLY A 568 0.01 32.71 21.88
N GLY A 569 0.19 31.39 21.97
CA GLY A 569 -0.35 30.52 23.03
C GLY A 569 -1.77 30.02 22.80
N GLN A 570 -2.41 30.32 21.66
CA GLN A 570 -3.74 29.83 21.32
C GLN A 570 -3.69 28.43 20.68
N THR A 571 -3.39 27.42 21.49
CA THR A 571 -3.34 26.01 21.06
C THR A 571 -4.52 25.19 21.61
N LYS A 572 -4.89 24.11 20.91
CA LYS A 572 -5.87 23.13 21.38
C LYS A 572 -5.24 21.75 21.39
N THR A 573 -5.19 21.13 22.57
CA THR A 573 -4.73 19.74 22.71
C THR A 573 -5.85 18.78 22.36
N VAL A 574 -5.52 17.77 21.56
CA VAL A 574 -6.43 16.70 21.18
C VAL A 574 -5.81 15.35 21.51
N THR A 575 -6.64 14.34 21.77
CA THR A 575 -6.16 12.97 21.99
C THR A 575 -5.63 12.39 20.68
N GLN A 576 -4.74 11.40 20.77
CA GLN A 576 -4.18 10.75 19.57
C GLN A 576 -5.26 10.11 18.70
N ASP A 577 -6.22 9.40 19.32
CA ASP A 577 -7.34 8.76 18.59
C ASP A 577 -8.20 9.80 17.86
N PHE A 578 -8.42 10.97 18.46
CA PHE A 578 -9.15 12.05 17.80
C PHE A 578 -8.28 12.67 16.69
N TYR A 579 -7.00 12.97 16.95
CA TYR A 579 -6.05 13.53 15.97
C TYR A 579 -5.94 12.67 14.71
N SER A 580 -5.83 11.35 14.84
CA SER A 580 -5.72 10.42 13.72
C SER A 580 -6.98 10.41 12.82
N ARG A 581 -8.11 10.94 13.31
CA ARG A 581 -9.39 11.06 12.59
C ARG A 581 -9.71 12.49 12.17
N PHE A 582 -8.81 13.45 12.39
CA PHE A 582 -8.99 14.79 11.84
C PHE A 582 -8.95 14.73 10.32
N VAL A 583 -10.07 15.06 9.71
CA VAL A 583 -10.14 15.40 8.29
C VAL A 583 -10.33 16.90 8.20
N ILE A 584 -9.43 17.57 7.48
CA ILE A 584 -9.55 19.01 7.26
C ILE A 584 -10.22 19.18 5.91
N HIS A 585 -11.47 19.60 5.96
CA HIS A 585 -12.31 19.73 4.78
C HIS A 585 -11.68 20.66 3.73
N GLY A 586 -11.63 20.23 2.47
CA GLY A 586 -10.96 20.94 1.38
C GLY A 586 -11.42 22.40 1.19
N ALA A 587 -12.68 22.69 1.52
CA ALA A 587 -13.24 24.05 1.54
C ALA A 587 -12.49 25.06 2.44
N PHE A 588 -11.72 24.61 3.45
CA PHE A 588 -10.88 25.50 4.27
C PHE A 588 -9.54 25.83 3.59
N THR A 589 -9.17 25.09 2.54
CA THR A 589 -7.89 25.21 1.82
C THR A 589 -7.99 25.81 0.43
N SER A 590 -9.19 25.85 -0.15
CA SER A 590 -9.42 26.49 -1.43
C SER A 590 -9.22 28.00 -1.25
N SER A 591 -8.22 28.55 -1.94
CA SER A 591 -7.90 29.98 -1.98
C SER A 591 -9.06 30.86 -2.47
N ASP A 592 -10.12 30.25 -3.02
CA ASP A 592 -11.23 30.95 -3.67
C ASP A 592 -12.31 31.47 -2.70
N ARG A 593 -12.07 31.45 -1.39
CA ARG A 593 -13.01 32.01 -0.39
C ARG A 593 -12.32 32.77 0.74
N ILE A 594 -11.59 33.84 0.42
CA ILE A 594 -11.54 35.08 1.23
C ILE A 594 -11.56 36.28 0.30
#